data_AF-A0A0K2TLH8-F1
#
_entry.id   AF-A0A0K2TLH8-F1
#
_cell.length_a   1.000
_cell.length_b   1.000
_cell.length_c   1.000
_cell.angle_alpha   90.00
_cell.angle_beta   90.00
_cell.angle_gamma   90.00
#
_symmetry.space_group_name_H-M   'P 1'
#
loop_
_entity.id
_entity.type
_entity.pdbx_description
1 polymer ?
#
loop_
_entity_poly.entity_id
_entity_poly.type
_entity_poly.pdbx_seq_one_letter_code
_entity_poly.pdbx_strand_id
1 'polypeptide(L)'
;MASLGRSLLRSANILRSSERWMQLSSHRLSGARVQCPAPSFAGQAVVDKSFKEIKLEDFKGKYLVLYFYPLDFTFVCPTEIIAFSDRIQEFKDINCEVVGVSTDSHFSHLAWINMPRKQGGLGELKYPLLADFNKKIASDYGVLIEQAGIALRGLFIIDPQGVIRQMTVNDLPVGRSVDETLRLVKAFQFVEKHGEVCPAGWTPDSPTIKPSPNGSKDYFE
;
A
#
# COMPACT_ATOMS: atom_id res chain seq x y z
N MET A 1 55.55 -7.94 44.36
CA MET A 1 54.31 -8.67 44.00
C MET A 1 53.20 -7.67 43.66
N ALA A 2 53.16 -7.15 42.42
CA ALA A 2 52.09 -6.24 42.01
C ALA A 2 51.89 -6.33 40.48
N SER A 3 51.00 -7.22 40.02
CA SER A 3 50.62 -7.29 38.58
C SER A 3 49.36 -8.12 38.28
N LEU A 4 48.41 -8.29 39.20
CA LEU A 4 47.22 -9.15 38.94
C LEU A 4 45.86 -8.44 39.07
N GLY A 5 45.84 -7.11 39.24
CA GLY A 5 44.60 -6.35 39.50
C GLY A 5 43.92 -5.67 38.31
N ARG A 6 44.45 -5.76 37.08
CA ARG A 6 43.90 -5.01 35.91
C ARG A 6 43.10 -5.83 34.90
N SER A 7 42.97 -7.14 35.09
CA SER A 7 42.32 -8.03 34.10
C SER A 7 40.78 -8.07 34.24
N LEU A 8 40.25 -7.99 35.46
CA LEU A 8 38.81 -8.24 35.70
C LEU A 8 37.88 -7.04 35.43
N LEU A 9 38.41 -5.81 35.37
CA LEU A 9 37.61 -4.61 35.06
C LEU A 9 37.41 -4.38 33.55
N ARG A 10 38.17 -5.07 32.68
CA ARG A 10 37.98 -4.99 31.22
C ARG A 10 36.82 -5.87 30.74
N SER A 11 36.58 -7.01 31.38
CA SER A 11 35.55 -7.97 30.96
C SER A 11 34.12 -7.47 31.23
N ALA A 12 33.91 -6.68 32.29
CA ALA A 12 32.59 -6.14 32.62
C ALA A 12 32.14 -5.00 31.69
N ASN A 13 33.07 -4.22 31.13
CA ASN A 13 32.76 -3.14 30.18
C ASN A 13 32.52 -3.64 28.75
N ILE A 14 32.99 -4.83 28.41
CA ILE A 14 32.76 -5.46 27.09
C ILE A 14 31.36 -6.06 27.04
N LEU A 15 30.84 -6.59 28.15
CA LEU A 15 29.49 -7.15 28.22
C LEU A 15 28.39 -6.07 28.22
N ARG A 16 28.65 -4.88 28.79
CA ARG A 16 27.72 -3.73 28.70
C ARG A 16 27.68 -3.06 27.33
N SER A 17 28.75 -3.16 26.55
CA SER A 17 28.76 -2.60 25.20
C SER A 17 27.96 -3.48 24.24
N SER A 18 28.05 -4.81 24.35
CA SER A 18 27.28 -5.75 23.50
C SER A 18 25.77 -5.63 23.67
N GLU A 19 25.26 -5.35 24.87
CA GLU A 19 23.83 -5.13 25.11
C GLU A 19 23.32 -3.83 24.48
N ARG A 20 24.20 -2.81 24.35
CA ARG A 20 23.89 -1.53 23.70
C ARG A 20 23.85 -1.64 22.17
N TRP A 21 24.58 -2.60 21.59
CA TRP A 21 24.54 -2.91 20.16
C TRP A 21 23.36 -3.80 19.75
N MET A 22 22.77 -4.56 20.69
CA MET A 22 21.54 -5.32 20.45
C MET A 22 20.25 -4.48 20.51
N GLN A 23 20.29 -3.26 21.05
CA GLN A 23 19.13 -2.36 21.11
C GLN A 23 19.05 -1.34 19.97
N LEU A 24 20.06 -1.24 19.11
CA LEU A 24 20.11 -0.29 17.98
C LEU A 24 19.86 -0.93 16.61
N SER A 25 19.54 -2.23 16.54
CA SER A 25 19.19 -2.94 15.31
C SER A 25 17.69 -3.27 15.18
N SER A 26 16.85 -2.78 16.09
CA SER A 26 15.40 -3.02 16.09
C SER A 26 14.59 -2.02 15.26
N HIS A 27 15.21 -0.97 14.70
CA HIS A 27 14.65 -0.27 13.56
C HIS A 27 14.85 -1.16 12.33
N ARG A 28 14.07 -2.26 12.27
CA ARG A 28 13.86 -2.94 11.01
C ARG A 28 13.45 -1.85 10.03
N LEU A 29 14.23 -1.69 8.97
CA LEU A 29 13.78 -1.15 7.70
C LEU A 29 12.61 -2.03 7.23
N SER A 30 11.44 -1.94 7.88
CA SER A 30 10.27 -2.74 7.53
C SER A 30 9.51 -1.97 6.47
N GLY A 31 10.08 -1.94 5.27
CA GLY A 31 9.32 -1.54 4.08
C GLY A 31 8.10 -2.43 3.91
N ALA A 32 7.13 -1.95 3.13
CA ALA A 32 5.93 -2.71 2.79
C ALA A 32 6.27 -4.13 2.30
N ARG A 33 5.59 -5.13 2.89
CA ARG A 33 5.79 -6.55 2.56
C ARG A 33 4.48 -7.32 2.71
N VAL A 34 4.19 -8.20 1.75
CA VAL A 34 3.03 -9.11 1.82
C VAL A 34 3.11 -9.98 3.10
N GLN A 35 1.95 -10.26 3.69
CA GLN A 35 1.78 -10.93 5.00
C GLN A 35 2.24 -10.12 6.23
N CYS A 36 2.66 -8.86 6.06
CA CYS A 36 3.02 -7.99 7.17
C CYS A 36 2.01 -6.84 7.33
N PRO A 37 1.89 -6.26 8.54
CA PRO A 37 1.16 -5.01 8.72
C PRO A 37 1.65 -3.95 7.73
N ALA A 38 0.72 -3.22 7.13
CA ALA A 38 1.03 -2.10 6.26
C ALA A 38 1.72 -0.99 7.08
N PRO A 39 2.76 -0.32 6.54
CA PRO A 39 3.33 0.84 7.20
C PRO A 39 2.25 1.89 7.48
N SER A 40 2.18 2.37 8.73
CA SER A 40 1.21 3.40 9.11
C SER A 40 1.47 4.69 8.34
N PHE A 41 0.39 5.39 7.98
CA PHE A 41 0.47 6.69 7.35
C PHE A 41 -0.59 7.62 7.96
N ALA A 42 -0.30 8.91 7.94
CA ALA A 42 -1.24 9.98 8.23
C ALA A 42 -0.84 11.21 7.41
N GLY A 43 -1.81 11.97 6.91
CA GLY A 43 -1.53 13.17 6.16
C GLY A 43 -2.77 13.89 5.65
N GLN A 44 -2.55 15.08 5.09
CA GLN A 44 -3.61 15.86 4.47
C GLN A 44 -3.99 15.25 3.12
N ALA A 45 -5.29 15.03 2.93
CA ALA A 45 -5.87 14.59 1.68
C ALA A 45 -6.93 15.59 1.19
N VAL A 46 -7.19 15.57 -0.11
CA VAL A 46 -8.37 16.21 -0.69
C VAL A 46 -9.50 15.19 -0.73
N VAL A 47 -10.60 15.47 -0.02
CA VAL A 47 -11.82 14.65 0.03
C VAL A 47 -13.00 15.57 -0.25
N ASP A 48 -13.79 15.27 -1.28
CA ASP A 48 -14.94 16.09 -1.69
C ASP A 48 -14.57 17.57 -1.86
N LYS A 49 -13.40 17.84 -2.48
CA LYS A 49 -12.82 19.18 -2.69
C LYS A 49 -12.50 19.97 -1.40
N SER A 50 -12.45 19.30 -0.26
CA SER A 50 -12.04 19.87 1.03
C SER A 50 -10.74 19.22 1.53
N PHE A 51 -9.99 19.93 2.38
CA PHE A 51 -8.81 19.37 3.03
C PHE A 51 -9.23 18.62 4.28
N LYS A 52 -8.77 17.37 4.40
CA LYS A 52 -9.05 16.51 5.54
C LYS A 52 -7.82 15.68 5.87
N GLU A 53 -7.49 15.58 7.15
CA GLU A 53 -6.51 14.60 7.60
C GLU A 53 -7.09 13.20 7.54
N ILE A 54 -6.37 12.26 6.93
CA ILE A 54 -6.69 10.83 6.92
C ILE A 54 -5.49 10.04 7.41
N LYS A 55 -5.76 8.87 7.98
CA LYS A 55 -4.73 7.92 8.43
C LYS A 55 -5.13 6.48 8.12
N LEU A 56 -4.16 5.57 8.11
CA LEU A 56 -4.39 4.15 7.83
C LEU A 56 -5.49 3.55 8.72
N GLU A 57 -5.54 3.96 9.99
CA GLU A 57 -6.50 3.43 10.97
C GLU A 57 -7.95 3.80 10.66
N ASP A 58 -8.21 4.85 9.85
CA ASP A 58 -9.55 5.23 9.43
C ASP A 58 -10.20 4.18 8.51
N PHE A 59 -9.39 3.29 7.95
CA PHE A 59 -9.81 2.21 7.03
C PHE A 59 -9.93 0.85 7.71
N LYS A 60 -9.72 0.77 9.03
CA LYS A 60 -9.82 -0.49 9.79
C LYS A 60 -11.20 -1.13 9.61
N GLY A 61 -11.22 -2.45 9.40
CA GLY A 61 -12.46 -3.19 9.14
C GLY A 61 -12.93 -3.17 7.68
N LYS A 62 -12.19 -2.49 6.78
CA LYS A 62 -12.42 -2.48 5.34
C LYS A 62 -11.17 -2.94 4.61
N TYR A 63 -11.35 -3.46 3.40
CA TYR A 63 -10.23 -3.55 2.47
C TYR A 63 -9.82 -2.16 2.01
N LEU A 64 -8.53 -1.94 1.80
CA LEU A 64 -8.00 -0.68 1.26
C LEU A 64 -7.10 -0.97 0.06
N VAL A 65 -7.43 -0.37 -1.08
CA VAL A 65 -6.52 -0.19 -2.20
C VAL A 65 -5.80 1.14 -2.02
N LEU A 66 -4.55 1.08 -1.58
CA LEU A 66 -3.66 2.23 -1.49
C LEU A 66 -2.75 2.22 -2.71
N TYR A 67 -2.79 3.26 -3.55
CA TYR A 67 -1.93 3.32 -4.73
C TYR A 67 -1.23 4.66 -4.87
N PHE A 68 0.02 4.59 -5.29
CA PHE A 68 0.89 5.72 -5.58
C PHE A 68 0.88 6.03 -7.07
N TYR A 69 0.98 7.29 -7.41
CA TYR A 69 1.24 7.74 -8.78
C TYR A 69 2.37 8.79 -8.79
N PRO A 70 3.11 8.91 -9.91
CA PRO A 70 4.28 9.77 -9.97
C PRO A 70 4.04 11.24 -9.60
N LEU A 71 3.17 11.92 -10.36
CA LEU A 71 2.99 13.37 -10.28
C LEU A 71 1.62 13.81 -10.80
N ASP A 72 1.08 14.86 -10.18
CA ASP A 72 -0.02 15.66 -10.70
C ASP A 72 0.32 16.26 -12.08
N PHE A 73 -0.71 16.58 -12.87
CA PHE A 73 -0.60 17.27 -14.18
C PHE A 73 0.30 16.56 -15.23
N THR A 74 0.43 15.23 -15.13
CA THR A 74 1.15 14.40 -16.11
C THR A 74 0.21 13.54 -16.95
N PHE A 75 0.73 12.56 -17.71
CA PHE A 75 0.00 11.91 -18.81
C PHE A 75 -0.79 10.67 -18.40
N VAL A 76 -0.14 9.66 -17.82
CA VAL A 76 -0.78 8.37 -17.45
C VAL A 76 -1.48 8.45 -16.09
N CYS A 77 -1.00 9.28 -15.17
CA CYS A 77 -1.58 9.44 -13.83
C CYS A 77 -3.08 9.79 -13.85
N PRO A 78 -3.57 10.79 -14.63
CA PRO A 78 -4.98 11.10 -14.64
C PRO A 78 -5.84 9.94 -15.15
N THR A 79 -5.33 9.12 -16.08
CA THR A 79 -6.11 7.99 -16.61
C THR A 79 -6.38 6.93 -15.54
N GLU A 80 -5.39 6.65 -14.69
CA GLU A 80 -5.55 5.69 -13.58
C GLU A 80 -6.49 6.26 -12.51
N ILE A 81 -6.28 7.52 -12.11
CA ILE A 81 -7.09 8.19 -11.09
C ILE A 81 -8.56 8.25 -11.52
N ILE A 82 -8.82 8.63 -12.77
CA ILE A 82 -10.16 8.69 -13.34
C ILE A 82 -10.79 7.30 -13.40
N ALA A 83 -10.06 6.27 -13.84
CA ALA A 83 -10.58 4.91 -13.96
C ALA A 83 -11.03 4.33 -12.60
N PHE A 84 -10.27 4.54 -11.53
CA PHE A 84 -10.70 4.17 -10.18
C PHE A 84 -11.91 4.99 -9.71
N SER A 85 -11.96 6.29 -10.03
CA SER A 85 -13.06 7.18 -9.60
C SER A 85 -14.38 6.80 -10.25
N ASP A 86 -14.35 6.53 -11.55
CA ASP A 86 -15.54 6.18 -12.33
C ASP A 86 -16.12 4.82 -11.89
N ARG A 87 -15.27 3.92 -11.36
CA ARG A 87 -15.63 2.58 -10.88
C ARG A 87 -15.62 2.42 -9.36
N ILE A 88 -15.56 3.53 -8.62
CA ILE A 88 -15.39 3.49 -7.15
C ILE A 88 -16.50 2.70 -6.45
N GLN A 89 -17.70 2.67 -7.02
CA GLN A 89 -18.84 1.96 -6.44
C GLN A 89 -18.61 0.45 -6.39
N GLU A 90 -17.92 -0.12 -7.39
CA GLU A 90 -17.61 -1.56 -7.42
C GLU A 90 -16.71 -1.98 -6.26
N PHE A 91 -15.85 -1.08 -5.76
CA PHE A 91 -15.04 -1.30 -4.56
C PHE A 91 -15.88 -1.14 -3.28
N LYS A 92 -16.69 -0.08 -3.21
CA LYS A 92 -17.55 0.18 -2.05
C LYS A 92 -18.56 -0.95 -1.80
N ASP A 93 -19.13 -1.51 -2.87
CA ASP A 93 -20.10 -2.62 -2.80
C ASP A 93 -19.50 -3.89 -2.18
N ILE A 94 -18.18 -4.06 -2.24
CA ILE A 94 -17.44 -5.17 -1.63
C ILE A 94 -16.67 -4.74 -0.37
N ASN A 95 -17.10 -3.67 0.32
CA ASN A 95 -16.46 -3.16 1.54
C ASN A 95 -14.95 -2.85 1.36
N CYS A 96 -14.62 -2.24 0.22
CA CYS A 96 -13.27 -1.81 -0.11
C CYS A 96 -13.24 -0.30 -0.41
N GLU A 97 -12.27 0.40 0.17
CA GLU A 97 -11.98 1.81 -0.10
C GLU A 97 -10.75 1.94 -1.00
N VAL A 98 -10.62 3.09 -1.67
CA VAL A 98 -9.49 3.42 -2.54
C VAL A 98 -8.88 4.74 -2.10
N VAL A 99 -7.55 4.83 -2.03
CA VAL A 99 -6.81 6.08 -1.77
C VAL A 99 -5.69 6.21 -2.78
N GLY A 100 -5.64 7.35 -3.47
CA GLY A 100 -4.50 7.73 -4.31
C GLY A 100 -3.49 8.55 -3.51
N VAL A 101 -2.20 8.36 -3.79
CA VAL A 101 -1.10 9.07 -3.11
C VAL A 101 -0.09 9.56 -4.14
N SER A 102 0.38 10.79 -4.01
CA SER A 102 1.63 11.21 -4.66
C SER A 102 2.42 12.13 -3.74
N THR A 103 3.61 12.51 -4.19
CA THR A 103 4.47 13.44 -3.44
C THR A 103 4.10 14.91 -3.63
N ASP A 104 2.99 15.20 -4.31
CA ASP A 104 2.48 16.55 -4.51
C ASP A 104 1.79 17.09 -3.23
N SER A 105 1.51 18.38 -3.19
CA SER A 105 0.79 18.99 -2.08
C SER A 105 -0.73 18.84 -2.23
N HIS A 106 -1.47 18.88 -1.12
CA HIS A 106 -2.93 18.88 -1.15
C HIS A 106 -3.51 20.10 -1.89
N PHE A 107 -2.78 21.22 -1.97
CA PHE A 107 -3.13 22.36 -2.82
C PHE A 107 -3.07 22.02 -4.31
N SER A 108 -2.01 21.31 -4.73
CA SER A 108 -1.86 20.82 -6.11
C SER A 108 -2.99 19.88 -6.49
N HIS A 109 -3.30 18.91 -5.61
CA HIS A 109 -4.42 17.99 -5.81
C HIS A 109 -5.75 18.72 -6.00
N LEU A 110 -6.05 19.72 -5.16
CA LEU A 110 -7.30 20.48 -5.27
C LEU A 110 -7.36 21.28 -6.58
N ALA A 111 -6.25 21.88 -7.00
CA ALA A 111 -6.16 22.56 -8.29
C ALA A 111 -6.42 21.58 -9.45
N TRP A 112 -5.84 20.38 -9.40
CA TRP A 112 -5.97 19.36 -10.44
C TRP A 112 -7.38 18.73 -10.51
N ILE A 113 -8.01 18.53 -9.35
CA ILE A 113 -9.43 18.12 -9.22
C ILE A 113 -10.36 19.17 -9.84
N ASN A 114 -10.07 20.46 -9.64
CA ASN A 114 -10.87 21.53 -10.23
C ASN A 114 -10.65 21.74 -11.73
N MET A 115 -9.60 21.14 -12.30
CA MET A 115 -9.31 21.22 -13.72
C MET A 115 -10.21 20.23 -14.51
N PRO A 116 -10.83 20.64 -15.63
CA PRO A 116 -11.64 19.74 -16.45
C PRO A 116 -10.83 18.60 -17.07
N ARG A 117 -11.42 17.39 -17.15
CA ARG A 117 -10.80 16.22 -17.80
C ARG A 117 -10.33 16.47 -19.23
N LYS A 118 -11.07 17.26 -20.01
CA LYS A 118 -10.70 17.64 -21.39
C LYS A 118 -9.39 18.41 -21.50
N GLN A 119 -8.92 19.01 -20.40
CA GLN A 119 -7.65 19.74 -20.33
C GLN A 119 -6.56 18.94 -19.61
N GLY A 120 -6.79 17.65 -19.32
CA GLY A 120 -5.86 16.82 -18.55
C GLY A 120 -6.05 16.89 -17.03
N GLY A 121 -7.15 17.50 -16.56
CA GLY A 121 -7.55 17.49 -15.15
C GLY A 121 -8.27 16.22 -14.72
N LEU A 122 -8.68 16.15 -13.45
CA LEU A 122 -9.40 14.98 -12.91
C LEU A 122 -10.93 15.16 -12.94
N GLY A 123 -11.41 16.41 -12.83
CA GLY A 123 -12.82 16.71 -12.62
C GLY A 123 -13.32 16.19 -11.26
N GLU A 124 -14.56 15.71 -11.22
CA GLU A 124 -15.12 15.16 -9.99
C GLU A 124 -14.43 13.84 -9.59
N LEU A 125 -13.84 13.84 -8.39
CA LEU A 125 -13.15 12.70 -7.81
C LEU A 125 -13.91 12.20 -6.59
N LYS A 126 -14.14 10.88 -6.52
CA LYS A 126 -15.05 10.23 -5.55
C LYS A 126 -14.35 9.48 -4.43
N TYR A 127 -13.03 9.69 -4.29
CA TYR A 127 -12.20 9.10 -3.24
C TYR A 127 -11.01 10.03 -2.91
N PRO A 128 -10.33 9.83 -1.77
CA PRO A 128 -9.26 10.72 -1.31
C PRO A 128 -8.00 10.71 -2.20
N LEU A 129 -7.40 11.89 -2.41
CA LEU A 129 -5.98 12.02 -2.81
C LEU A 129 -5.16 12.52 -1.63
N LEU A 130 -4.27 11.68 -1.15
CA LEU A 130 -3.36 11.93 -0.04
C LEU A 130 -2.07 12.59 -0.53
N ALA A 131 -1.70 13.69 0.11
CA ALA A 131 -0.45 14.39 -0.14
C ALA A 131 0.69 13.83 0.72
N ASP A 132 1.65 13.17 0.09
CA ASP A 132 2.92 12.72 0.69
C ASP A 132 4.04 13.74 0.42
N PHE A 133 3.81 15.00 0.77
CA PHE A 133 4.71 16.10 0.40
C PHE A 133 6.13 15.95 0.96
N ASN A 134 6.26 15.29 2.13
CA ASN A 134 7.56 14.98 2.75
C ASN A 134 8.18 13.65 2.27
N LYS A 135 7.50 12.94 1.35
CA LYS A 135 7.95 11.70 0.71
C LYS A 135 8.11 10.50 1.65
N LYS A 136 7.66 10.65 2.90
CA LYS A 136 7.86 9.63 3.93
C LYS A 136 7.01 8.41 3.62
N ILE A 137 5.77 8.61 3.18
CA ILE A 137 4.83 7.51 2.93
C ILE A 137 5.33 6.68 1.75
N ALA A 138 5.75 7.30 0.64
CA ALA A 138 6.33 6.62 -0.51
C ALA A 138 7.63 5.88 -0.15
N SER A 139 8.47 6.44 0.74
CA SER A 139 9.68 5.78 1.24
C SER A 139 9.35 4.56 2.11
N ASP A 140 8.42 4.69 3.06
CA ASP A 140 7.97 3.60 3.95
C ASP A 140 7.35 2.45 3.14
N TYR A 141 6.65 2.76 2.06
CA TYR A 141 6.08 1.77 1.14
C TYR A 141 7.08 1.26 0.07
N GLY A 142 8.31 1.78 0.06
CA GLY A 142 9.38 1.30 -0.82
C GLY A 142 9.19 1.64 -2.30
N VAL A 143 8.45 2.70 -2.61
CA VAL A 143 8.11 3.11 -3.99
C VAL A 143 8.67 4.47 -4.37
N LEU A 144 9.37 5.16 -3.47
CA LEU A 144 10.02 6.44 -3.75
C LEU A 144 11.24 6.27 -4.65
N ILE A 145 11.28 7.01 -5.75
CA ILE A 145 12.50 7.25 -6.54
C ILE A 145 13.21 8.46 -5.92
N GLU A 146 14.12 8.20 -4.98
CA GLU A 146 14.83 9.23 -4.19
C GLU A 146 15.42 10.36 -5.04
N GLN A 147 16.07 10.02 -6.16
CA GLN A 147 16.74 10.99 -7.02
C GLN A 147 15.77 11.89 -7.78
N ALA A 148 14.55 11.41 -8.05
CA ALA A 148 13.52 12.16 -8.77
C ALA A 148 12.51 12.81 -7.82
N GLY A 149 12.44 12.37 -6.56
CA GLY A 149 11.51 12.88 -5.56
C GLY A 149 10.04 12.53 -5.83
N ILE A 150 9.78 11.49 -6.61
CA ILE A 150 8.45 11.01 -7.05
C ILE A 150 8.29 9.52 -6.72
N ALA A 151 7.05 9.04 -6.66
CA ALA A 151 6.76 7.62 -6.48
C ALA A 151 6.69 6.86 -7.82
N LEU A 152 7.10 5.59 -7.82
CA LEU A 152 6.69 4.60 -8.83
C LEU A 152 5.18 4.36 -8.77
N ARG A 153 4.65 3.65 -9.78
CA ARG A 153 3.24 3.23 -9.81
C ARG A 153 3.00 2.01 -8.90
N GLY A 154 3.20 2.19 -7.61
CA GLY A 154 2.95 1.17 -6.59
C GLY A 154 1.48 1.08 -6.21
N LEU A 155 0.94 -0.12 -6.06
CA LEU A 155 -0.42 -0.40 -5.58
C LEU A 155 -0.35 -1.50 -4.53
N PHE A 156 -1.09 -1.31 -3.44
CA PHE A 156 -1.14 -2.18 -2.28
C PHE A 156 -2.58 -2.53 -1.96
N ILE A 157 -2.88 -3.82 -1.83
CA ILE A 157 -4.16 -4.30 -1.29
C ILE A 157 -3.92 -4.65 0.17
N ILE A 158 -4.60 -3.93 1.06
CA ILE A 158 -4.51 -4.06 2.52
C ILE A 158 -5.84 -4.62 3.02
N ASP A 159 -5.78 -5.67 3.85
CA ASP A 159 -6.97 -6.33 4.39
C ASP A 159 -7.59 -5.56 5.59
N PRO A 160 -8.77 -5.96 6.09
CA PRO A 160 -9.45 -5.32 7.21
C PRO A 160 -8.65 -5.31 8.53
N GLN A 161 -7.63 -6.16 8.65
CA GLN A 161 -6.73 -6.23 9.80
C GLN A 161 -5.47 -5.36 9.61
N GLY A 162 -5.35 -4.66 8.48
CA GLY A 162 -4.23 -3.79 8.16
C GLY A 162 -3.01 -4.55 7.63
N VAL A 163 -3.17 -5.78 7.14
CA VAL A 163 -2.07 -6.59 6.58
C VAL A 163 -2.05 -6.49 5.06
N ILE A 164 -0.87 -6.30 4.48
CA ILE A 164 -0.69 -6.26 3.03
C ILE A 164 -0.89 -7.66 2.45
N ARG A 165 -1.84 -7.79 1.53
CA ARG A 165 -2.13 -9.05 0.81
C ARG A 165 -1.49 -9.09 -0.57
N GLN A 166 -1.30 -7.93 -1.20
CA GLN A 166 -0.80 -7.84 -2.56
C GLN A 166 -0.06 -6.52 -2.80
N MET A 167 0.96 -6.57 -3.66
CA MET A 167 1.75 -5.43 -4.10
C MET A 167 1.99 -5.51 -5.61
N THR A 168 1.62 -4.47 -6.36
CA THR A 168 1.96 -4.30 -7.78
C THR A 168 2.80 -3.04 -7.93
N VAL A 169 3.96 -3.11 -8.59
CA VAL A 169 4.77 -1.93 -8.89
C VAL A 169 5.05 -1.91 -10.38
N ASN A 170 4.48 -0.93 -11.07
CA ASN A 170 4.80 -0.67 -12.48
C ASN A 170 5.88 0.40 -12.58
N ASP A 171 6.70 0.29 -13.62
CA ASP A 171 7.53 1.40 -14.09
C ASP A 171 6.64 2.57 -14.59
N LEU A 172 7.23 3.75 -14.72
CA LEU A 172 6.54 5.01 -15.04
C LEU A 172 5.69 5.00 -16.32
N PRO A 173 6.08 4.35 -17.45
CA PRO A 173 5.34 4.49 -18.70
C PRO A 173 4.09 3.59 -18.82
N VAL A 174 3.86 2.64 -17.90
CA VAL A 174 2.79 1.64 -18.03
C VAL A 174 1.77 1.76 -16.89
N GLY A 175 0.52 2.11 -17.25
CA GLY A 175 -0.60 2.17 -16.30
C GLY A 175 -1.04 0.79 -15.78
N ARG A 176 -1.75 0.79 -14.64
CA ARG A 176 -2.32 -0.39 -13.99
C ARG A 176 -3.73 -0.71 -14.49
N SER A 177 -4.23 -1.89 -14.11
CA SER A 177 -5.58 -2.36 -14.43
C SER A 177 -6.49 -2.30 -13.20
N VAL A 178 -7.63 -1.59 -13.33
CA VAL A 178 -8.69 -1.56 -12.31
C VAL A 178 -9.39 -2.92 -12.22
N ASP A 179 -9.58 -3.61 -13.35
CA ASP A 179 -10.19 -4.95 -13.38
C ASP A 179 -9.37 -5.98 -12.61
N GLU A 180 -8.05 -5.97 -12.79
CA GLU A 180 -7.17 -6.89 -12.05
C GLU A 180 -7.17 -6.57 -10.57
N THR A 181 -7.20 -5.28 -10.21
CA THR A 181 -7.29 -4.86 -8.81
C THR A 181 -8.59 -5.36 -8.17
N LEU A 182 -9.74 -5.19 -8.83
CA LEU A 182 -11.04 -5.70 -8.37
C LEU A 182 -11.05 -7.22 -8.25
N ARG A 183 -10.48 -7.93 -9.24
CA ARG A 183 -10.39 -9.39 -9.24
C ARG A 183 -9.60 -9.88 -8.03
N LEU A 184 -8.47 -9.25 -7.72
CA LEU A 184 -7.63 -9.60 -6.58
C LEU A 184 -8.31 -9.33 -5.25
N VAL A 185 -8.98 -8.18 -5.06
CA VAL A 185 -9.75 -7.90 -3.84
C VAL A 185 -10.83 -8.97 -3.63
N LYS A 186 -11.61 -9.29 -4.67
CA LYS A 186 -12.64 -10.33 -4.61
C LYS A 186 -12.06 -11.71 -4.29
N ALA A 187 -10.90 -12.04 -4.84
CA ALA A 187 -10.21 -13.31 -4.58
C ALA A 187 -9.79 -13.43 -3.11
N PHE A 188 -9.17 -12.41 -2.53
CA PHE A 188 -8.79 -12.45 -1.10
C PHE A 188 -10.01 -12.55 -0.18
N GLN A 189 -11.07 -11.81 -0.48
CA GLN A 189 -12.34 -11.92 0.27
C GLN A 189 -12.96 -13.31 0.17
N PHE A 190 -12.89 -13.95 -1.00
CA PHE A 190 -13.37 -15.32 -1.19
C PHE A 190 -12.58 -16.31 -0.32
N VAL A 191 -11.25 -16.28 -0.40
CA VAL A 191 -10.36 -17.16 0.38
C VAL A 191 -10.62 -17.02 1.88
N GLU A 192 -10.79 -15.79 2.37
CA GLU A 192 -11.09 -15.51 3.78
C GLU A 192 -12.44 -16.05 4.23
N LYS A 193 -13.46 -15.96 3.36
CA LYS A 193 -14.82 -16.41 3.67
C LYS A 193 -14.98 -17.92 3.59
N HIS A 194 -14.30 -18.57 2.65
CA HIS A 194 -14.56 -19.97 2.29
C HIS A 194 -13.46 -20.94 2.72
N GLY A 195 -12.22 -20.47 2.95
CA GLY A 195 -11.08 -21.33 3.29
C GLY A 195 -10.55 -22.19 2.13
N GLU A 196 -11.07 -21.98 0.93
CA GLU A 196 -10.54 -22.54 -0.32
C GLU A 196 -9.52 -21.59 -0.96
N VAL A 197 -8.75 -22.06 -1.95
CA VAL A 197 -7.79 -21.22 -2.69
C VAL A 197 -8.24 -20.96 -4.12
N CYS A 198 -7.91 -19.77 -4.62
CA CYS A 198 -8.23 -19.31 -5.97
C CYS A 198 -7.11 -19.69 -6.97
N PRO A 199 -7.42 -20.42 -8.05
CA PRO A 199 -6.46 -20.74 -9.12
C PRO A 199 -5.97 -19.51 -9.92
N ALA A 200 -5.03 -19.75 -10.84
CA ALA A 200 -4.58 -18.75 -11.79
C ALA A 200 -5.74 -18.22 -12.64
N GLY A 201 -5.87 -16.89 -12.72
CA GLY A 201 -6.93 -16.24 -13.50
C GLY A 201 -8.33 -16.35 -12.89
N TRP A 202 -8.47 -16.81 -11.64
CA TRP A 202 -9.78 -16.95 -10.98
C TRP A 202 -10.60 -15.65 -11.03
N THR A 203 -11.87 -15.79 -11.40
CA THR A 203 -12.91 -14.76 -11.28
C THR A 203 -14.06 -15.29 -10.42
N PRO A 204 -14.99 -14.44 -9.95
CA PRO A 204 -16.21 -14.92 -9.31
C PRO A 204 -16.88 -16.03 -10.13
N ASP A 205 -17.45 -17.00 -9.42
CA ASP A 205 -18.08 -18.21 -9.96
C ASP A 205 -17.15 -19.22 -10.67
N SER A 206 -15.83 -18.96 -10.72
CA SER A 206 -14.86 -19.94 -11.22
C SER A 206 -14.59 -21.04 -10.19
N PRO A 207 -14.23 -22.27 -10.63
CA PRO A 207 -13.85 -23.35 -9.74
C PRO A 207 -12.67 -22.98 -8.83
N THR A 208 -12.68 -23.56 -7.63
CA THR A 208 -11.68 -23.33 -6.57
C THR A 208 -11.12 -24.65 -6.05
N ILE A 209 -10.05 -24.58 -5.23
CA ILE A 209 -9.34 -25.76 -4.74
C ILE A 209 -9.44 -25.80 -3.22
N LYS A 210 -9.93 -26.92 -2.66
CA LYS A 210 -9.83 -27.19 -1.22
C LYS A 210 -8.36 -27.49 -0.87
N PRO A 211 -7.72 -26.75 0.04
CA PRO A 211 -6.27 -26.84 0.26
C PRO A 211 -5.87 -28.05 1.13
N SER A 212 -6.18 -29.26 0.66
CA SER A 212 -5.73 -30.53 1.25
C SER A 212 -5.40 -31.54 0.14
N PRO A 213 -4.46 -32.48 0.35
CA PRO A 213 -4.05 -33.42 -0.69
C PRO A 213 -5.17 -34.27 -1.30
N ASN A 214 -6.23 -34.55 -0.54
CA ASN A 214 -7.39 -35.27 -1.04
C ASN A 214 -8.46 -34.32 -1.60
N GLY A 215 -8.75 -33.21 -0.91
CA GLY A 215 -9.78 -32.27 -1.35
C GLY A 215 -9.42 -31.50 -2.63
N SER A 216 -8.13 -31.40 -2.96
CA SER A 216 -7.72 -30.75 -4.22
C SER A 216 -8.04 -31.59 -5.46
N LYS A 217 -8.24 -32.91 -5.32
CA LYS A 217 -8.49 -33.82 -6.45
C LYS A 217 -9.77 -33.47 -7.21
N ASP A 218 -10.82 -33.04 -6.50
CA ASP A 218 -12.11 -32.60 -7.09
C ASP A 218 -11.92 -31.52 -8.19
N TYR A 219 -10.88 -30.71 -8.10
CA TYR A 219 -10.58 -29.66 -9.08
C TYR A 219 -9.76 -30.16 -10.28
N PHE A 220 -8.95 -31.21 -10.10
CA PHE A 220 -8.01 -31.71 -11.11
C PHE A 220 -8.55 -32.91 -11.92
N GLU A 221 -9.77 -33.36 -11.63
CA GLU A 221 -10.54 -34.32 -12.44
C GLU A 221 -11.17 -33.63 -13.67
#